data_AF-A0A2Z2KP41-F1
#
_entry.id   AF-A0A2Z2KP41-F1
#
_cell.length_a   1.000
_cell.length_b   1.000
_cell.length_c   1.000
_cell.angle_alpha   90.00
_cell.angle_beta   90.00
_cell.angle_gamma   90.00
#
_symmetry.space_group_name_H-M   'P 1'
#
loop_
_entity.id
_entity.type
_entity.pdbx_description
1 polymer ?
#
loop_
_entity_poly.entity_id
_entity_poly.type
_entity_poly.pdbx_seq_one_letter_code
_entity_poly.pdbx_strand_id
1 'polypeptide(L)'
;MGNDADEVDFSEQLSKLHIPVALFAGRNAAAKIPSDISEETLKIYKESIPGLNVIEFQNSGHMIPDEEQQKYIEEIGLFLKKLV
;
A
#
# COMPACT_ATOMS: atom_id res chain seq x y z
N MET A 1 9.26 30.60 -12.95
CA MET A 1 10.02 29.58 -12.21
C MET A 1 9.00 28.91 -11.32
N GLY A 2 8.80 27.60 -11.54
CA GLY A 2 7.65 26.85 -11.07
C GLY A 2 7.62 26.74 -9.55
N ASN A 3 6.42 26.67 -8.99
CA ASN A 3 6.23 26.21 -7.63
C ASN A 3 6.45 24.68 -7.64
N ASP A 4 7.70 24.26 -7.63
CA ASP A 4 8.03 22.87 -7.33
C ASP A 4 7.57 22.61 -5.89
N ALA A 5 6.66 21.64 -5.73
CA ALA A 5 6.22 21.22 -4.40
C ALA A 5 7.42 20.59 -3.69
N ASP A 6 7.74 21.07 -2.49
CA ASP A 6 8.75 20.43 -1.64
C ASP A 6 8.32 18.98 -1.34
N GLU A 7 9.17 18.02 -1.74
CA GLU A 7 9.03 16.63 -1.34
C GLU A 7 9.39 16.53 0.15
N VAL A 8 8.44 16.05 0.95
CA VAL A 8 8.65 15.81 2.39
C VAL A 8 8.72 14.32 2.63
N ASP A 9 9.86 13.83 3.11
CA ASP A 9 10.02 12.45 3.55
C ASP A 9 9.41 12.26 4.95
N PHE A 10 8.52 11.27 5.07
CA PHE A 10 7.90 10.90 6.33
C PHE A 10 8.41 9.55 6.86
N SER A 11 9.45 8.98 6.27
CA SER A 11 9.92 7.62 6.56
C SER A 11 10.28 7.45 8.04
N GLU A 12 10.96 8.44 8.64
CA GLU A 12 11.32 8.42 10.08
C GLU A 12 10.11 8.44 11.02
N GLN A 13 8.96 8.93 10.54
CA GLN A 13 7.75 9.09 11.33
C GLN A 13 6.82 7.87 11.24
N LEU A 14 7.08 6.94 10.31
CA LEU A 14 6.28 5.72 10.14
C LEU A 14 6.25 4.86 11.40
N SER A 15 7.35 4.83 12.16
CA SER A 15 7.44 4.15 13.47
C SER A 15 6.45 4.67 14.51
N LYS A 16 5.96 5.90 14.35
CA LYS A 16 4.99 6.53 15.26
C LYS A 16 3.55 6.19 14.90
N LEU A 17 3.30 5.49 13.78
CA LEU A 17 1.97 5.01 13.40
C LEU A 17 1.58 3.83 14.30
N HIS A 18 0.95 4.13 15.44
CA HIS A 18 0.36 3.14 16.35
C HIS A 18 -1.08 2.77 15.95
N ILE A 19 -1.41 2.92 14.67
CA ILE A 19 -2.70 2.53 14.10
C ILE A 19 -2.53 1.32 13.20
N PRO A 20 -3.56 0.47 13.04
CA PRO A 20 -3.52 -0.58 12.04
C PRO A 20 -3.43 0.03 10.63
N VAL A 21 -2.53 -0.49 9.80
CA VAL A 21 -2.32 -0.02 8.42
C VAL A 21 -2.48 -1.20 7.48
N ALA A 22 -3.28 -1.04 6.44
CA ALA A 22 -3.36 -1.98 5.33
C ALA A 22 -2.71 -1.37 4.09
N LEU A 23 -1.69 -2.05 3.55
CA LEU A 23 -1.04 -1.71 2.30
C LEU A 23 -1.46 -2.69 1.22
N PHE A 24 -2.13 -2.18 0.19
CA PHE A 24 -2.53 -2.96 -0.97
C PHE A 24 -1.46 -2.84 -2.06
N ALA A 25 -0.83 -3.96 -2.42
CA ALA A 25 0.28 -4.00 -3.37
C ALA A 25 -0.06 -4.88 -4.58
N GLY A 26 -0.16 -4.26 -5.76
CA GLY A 26 -0.23 -5.00 -7.02
C GLY A 26 1.10 -5.67 -7.34
N ARG A 27 1.06 -6.92 -7.81
CA ARG A 27 2.23 -7.72 -8.21
C ARG A 27 2.21 -8.14 -9.67
N ASN A 28 1.20 -7.70 -10.42
CA ASN A 28 1.11 -7.98 -11.84
C ASN A 28 1.99 -7.01 -12.65
N ALA A 29 3.22 -7.44 -12.97
CA ALA A 29 4.12 -6.68 -13.84
C ALA A 29 3.62 -6.56 -15.29
N ALA A 30 2.64 -7.39 -15.70
CA ALA A 30 2.02 -7.34 -17.01
C ALA A 30 0.75 -6.46 -17.06
N ALA A 31 0.36 -5.85 -15.93
CA ALA A 31 -0.75 -4.91 -15.89
C ALA A 31 -0.48 -3.68 -16.75
N LYS A 32 -1.54 -3.00 -17.19
CA LYS A 32 -1.43 -1.77 -18.00
C LYS A 32 -0.62 -0.68 -17.31
N ILE A 33 -0.72 -0.63 -15.98
CA ILE A 33 0.07 0.25 -15.12
C ILE A 33 0.64 -0.66 -14.04
N PRO A 34 1.94 -0.99 -14.06
CA PRO A 34 2.53 -1.82 -13.02
C PRO A 34 2.51 -1.08 -11.68
N SER A 35 2.50 -1.84 -10.58
CA SER A 35 2.64 -1.25 -9.26
C SER A 35 4.08 -0.79 -9.05
N ASP A 36 4.27 0.46 -8.64
CA ASP A 36 5.60 1.07 -8.47
C ASP A 36 6.26 0.73 -7.12
N ILE A 37 5.60 -0.08 -6.29
CA ILE A 37 6.12 -0.42 -4.96
C ILE A 37 7.25 -1.46 -5.04
N SER A 38 8.47 -0.94 -4.96
CA SER A 38 9.69 -1.75 -4.93
C SER A 38 9.78 -2.62 -3.67
N GLU A 39 10.51 -3.74 -3.75
CA GLU A 39 10.73 -4.62 -2.60
C GLU A 39 11.47 -3.91 -1.46
N GLU A 40 12.38 -2.99 -1.79
CA GLU A 40 13.10 -2.16 -0.81
C GLU A 40 12.15 -1.25 -0.02
N THR A 41 11.24 -0.56 -0.71
CA THR A 41 10.20 0.28 -0.10
C THR A 41 9.27 -0.56 0.78
N LEU A 42 8.87 -1.73 0.30
CA LEU A 42 8.01 -2.65 1.06
C LEU A 42 8.70 -3.12 2.34
N LYS A 43 10.01 -3.39 2.28
CA LYS A 43 10.81 -3.78 3.44
C LYS A 43 10.87 -2.65 4.46
N ILE A 44 11.12 -1.41 4.03
CA ILE A 44 11.11 -0.23 4.91
C ILE A 44 9.77 -0.11 5.64
N TYR A 45 8.64 -0.27 4.93
CA TYR A 45 7.32 -0.20 5.55
C TYR A 45 7.08 -1.33 6.56
N LYS A 46 7.48 -2.56 6.23
CA LYS A 46 7.36 -3.70 7.14
C LYS A 46 8.19 -3.53 8.42
N GLU A 47 9.38 -2.95 8.31
CA GLU A 47 10.25 -2.71 9.47
C GLU A 47 9.83 -1.48 10.28
N SER A 48 9.25 -0.48 9.62
CA SER A 48 8.93 0.81 10.25
C SER A 48 7.50 0.91 10.77
N ILE A 49 6.52 0.17 10.23
CA ILE A 49 5.11 0.31 10.61
C ILE A 49 4.69 -0.92 11.44
N PRO A 50 4.55 -0.79 12.78
CA PRO A 50 4.28 -1.93 13.66
C PRO A 50 2.92 -2.60 13.41
N GLY A 51 1.93 -1.85 12.93
CA GLY A 51 0.58 -2.33 12.63
C GLY A 51 0.34 -2.70 11.17
N LEU A 52 1.39 -2.90 10.37
CA LEU A 52 1.26 -3.09 8.93
C LEU A 52 0.77 -4.49 8.57
N ASN A 53 -0.27 -4.53 7.76
CA ASN A 53 -0.68 -5.68 6.99
C ASN A 53 -0.47 -5.40 5.51
N VAL A 54 0.28 -6.26 4.82
CA VAL A 54 0.50 -6.15 3.38
C VAL A 54 -0.41 -7.16 2.68
N ILE A 55 -1.24 -6.68 1.76
CA ILE A 55 -2.17 -7.47 0.97
C ILE A 55 -1.71 -7.43 -0.48
N GLU A 56 -1.37 -8.59 -1.03
CA GLU A 56 -0.84 -8.68 -2.38
C GLU A 56 -1.91 -9.07 -3.40
N PHE A 57 -1.93 -8.34 -4.51
CA PHE A 57 -2.84 -8.50 -5.64
C PHE A 57 -2.06 -9.02 -6.83
N GLN A 58 -2.08 -10.35 -7.01
CA GLN A 58 -1.26 -11.03 -8.02
C GLN A 58 -1.72 -10.74 -9.46
N ASN A 59 -2.98 -10.33 -9.64
CA ASN A 59 -3.54 -10.05 -10.97
C ASN A 59 -3.67 -8.55 -11.25
N SER A 60 -3.34 -7.70 -10.29
CA SER A 60 -3.44 -6.24 -10.41
C SER A 60 -2.08 -5.56 -10.40
N GLY A 61 -1.99 -4.44 -11.11
CA GLY A 61 -0.90 -3.48 -11.02
C GLY A 61 -1.28 -2.33 -10.10
N HIS A 62 -1.16 -1.10 -10.60
CA HIS A 62 -1.49 0.11 -9.85
C HIS A 62 -3.00 0.28 -9.64
N MET A 63 -3.83 -0.18 -10.58
CA MET A 63 -5.28 0.02 -10.53
C MET A 63 -6.01 -1.14 -9.86
N ILE A 64 -5.55 -1.53 -8.68
CA ILE A 64 -6.12 -2.64 -7.88
C ILE A 64 -7.65 -2.58 -7.77
N PRO A 65 -8.30 -1.44 -7.47
CA PRO A 65 -9.76 -1.39 -7.35
C PRO A 65 -10.50 -1.67 -8.66
N ASP A 66 -9.88 -1.41 -9.81
CA ASP A 66 -10.45 -1.60 -11.15
C ASP A 66 -10.19 -3.04 -11.67
N GLU A 67 -9.03 -3.60 -11.33
CA GLU A 67 -8.56 -4.90 -11.82
C GLU A 67 -9.06 -6.08 -10.96
N GLU A 68 -9.09 -5.93 -9.63
CA GLU A 68 -9.52 -6.97 -8.68
C GLU A 68 -10.54 -6.41 -7.66
N GLN A 69 -11.59 -5.74 -8.18
CA GLN A 69 -12.59 -5.04 -7.39
C GLN A 69 -13.19 -5.88 -6.25
N GLN A 70 -13.60 -7.12 -6.52
CA GLN A 70 -14.25 -7.97 -5.53
C GLN A 70 -13.32 -8.26 -4.34
N LYS A 71 -12.10 -8.69 -4.64
CA LYS A 71 -11.07 -8.97 -3.63
C LYS A 71 -10.71 -7.69 -2.86
N TYR A 72 -10.60 -6.55 -3.54
CA TYR A 72 -10.37 -5.27 -2.89
C TYR A 72 -11.45 -4.94 -1.85
N ILE A 73 -12.73 -5.08 -2.21
CA ILE A 73 -13.85 -4.86 -1.30
C ILE A 73 -13.81 -5.82 -0.10
N GLU A 74 -13.52 -7.10 -0.35
CA GLU A 74 -13.41 -8.11 0.71
C GLU A 74 -12.29 -7.78 1.71
N GLU A 75 -11.11 -7.42 1.22
CA GLU A 75 -9.95 -7.10 2.06
C GLU A 75 -10.17 -5.81 2.87
N ILE A 76 -10.83 -4.80 2.29
CA ILE A 76 -11.30 -3.61 3.03
C ILE A 76 -12.28 -4.01 4.14
N GLY A 77 -13.25 -4.88 3.84
CA GLY A 77 -14.22 -5.37 4.82
C GLY A 77 -13.54 -6.13 5.97
N LEU A 78 -12.55 -6.97 5.67
CA LEU A 78 -11.75 -7.69 6.66
C LEU A 78 -10.91 -6.73 7.51
N PHE A 79 -10.33 -5.70 6.90
CA PHE A 79 -9.58 -4.68 7.61
C PHE A 79 -10.48 -3.91 8.58
N LEU A 80 -11.65 -3.43 8.13
CA LEU A 80 -12.60 -2.71 8.99
C LEU A 80 -13.07 -3.56 10.18
N LYS A 81 -13.30 -4.86 9.98
CA LYS A 81 -13.66 -5.78 11.08
C LYS A 81 -12.57 -5.93 12.15
N LYS A 82 -11.30 -5.70 11.82
CA LYS A 82 -10.19 -5.75 12.79
C LYS A 82 -10.10 -4.47 13.65
N LEU A 83 -10.80 -3.41 13.25
CA LEU A 83 -10.82 -2.13 13.96
C LEU A 83 -11.97 -2.01 14.97
N VAL A 84 -12.95 -2.92 14.92
CA VAL A 84 -14.18 -2.91 15.74
C VAL A 84 -14.08 -3.93 16.88
#